data_AF-A0A1X0D8T1-F1
#
_entry.id   AF-A0A1X0D8T1-F1
#
_cell.length_a   1.000
_cell.length_b   1.000
_cell.length_c   1.000
_cell.angle_alpha   90.00
_cell.angle_beta   90.00
_cell.angle_gamma   90.00
#
_symmetry.space_group_name_H-M   'P 1'
#
loop_
_entity.id
_entity.type
_entity.pdbx_description
1 polymer ?
#
loop_
_entity_poly.entity_id
_entity_poly.type
_entity_poly.pdbx_seq_one_letter_code
_entity_poly.pdbx_strand_id
1 'polypeptide(L)'
;MNRSPLGGPVKPSTRWATKSSDTWGPYWDAMFPPRLVTSWVDWKMGSTGLNVAKRFWAQREYLRRTYESVFGEVPERWPSRHPGVVLDAVPHIDHAACLGCQWFEPHGWAPLLYARRHETSDGEFRG
;
A
#
# COMPACT_ATOMS: atom_id res chain seq x y z
N MET A 1 7.11 -29.90 -11.85
CA MET A 1 6.24 -28.78 -12.27
C MET A 1 5.32 -28.45 -11.11
N ASN A 2 5.45 -27.28 -10.50
CA ASN A 2 4.52 -26.87 -9.43
C ASN A 2 3.15 -26.62 -10.05
N ARG A 3 2.10 -27.19 -9.46
CA ARG A 3 0.70 -27.06 -9.91
C ARG A 3 -0.08 -26.30 -8.85
N SER A 4 -0.93 -25.38 -9.28
CA SER A 4 -1.90 -24.73 -8.40
C SER A 4 -2.94 -25.75 -7.90
N PRO A 5 -3.53 -25.58 -6.70
CA PRO A 5 -4.69 -26.37 -6.26
C PRO A 5 -5.90 -26.28 -7.22
N LEU A 6 -5.95 -25.27 -8.09
CA LEU A 6 -7.00 -25.11 -9.12
C LEU A 6 -6.63 -25.72 -10.49
N GLY A 7 -5.48 -26.39 -10.60
CA GLY A 7 -4.98 -26.97 -11.85
C GLY A 7 -4.36 -25.92 -12.78
N GLY A 8 -3.09 -26.13 -13.15
CA GLY A 8 -2.37 -25.28 -14.10
C GLY A 8 -0.92 -25.00 -13.69
N PRO A 9 -0.03 -24.70 -14.65
CA PRO A 9 1.35 -24.34 -14.36
C PRO A 9 1.40 -23.02 -13.59
N VAL A 10 2.22 -22.97 -12.56
CA VAL A 10 2.53 -21.73 -11.83
C VAL A 10 3.94 -21.26 -12.17
N LYS A 11 4.12 -19.94 -12.12
CA LYS A 11 5.41 -19.26 -12.31
C LYS A 11 5.61 -18.22 -11.20
N PRO A 12 6.84 -17.77 -10.96
CA PRO A 12 7.07 -16.58 -10.13
C PRO A 12 6.27 -15.39 -10.66
N SER A 13 5.62 -14.65 -9.77
CA SER A 13 4.92 -13.40 -10.11
C SER A 13 5.90 -12.37 -10.67
N THR A 14 5.46 -11.65 -11.70
CA THR A 14 6.19 -10.53 -12.28
C THR A 14 6.28 -9.40 -11.25
N ARG A 15 7.43 -8.72 -11.16
CA ARG A 15 7.62 -7.55 -10.29
C ARG A 15 7.17 -6.27 -11.01
N TRP A 16 5.88 -6.01 -11.03
CA TRP A 16 5.29 -4.89 -11.79
C TRP A 16 5.67 -3.51 -11.23
N ALA A 17 6.09 -3.42 -9.96
CA ALA A 17 6.44 -2.18 -9.26
C ALA A 17 7.92 -1.75 -9.35
N THR A 18 8.79 -2.51 -10.03
CA THR A 18 10.27 -2.37 -9.97
C THR A 18 10.81 -0.96 -10.27
N LYS A 19 10.05 -0.10 -10.97
CA LYS A 19 10.45 1.28 -11.33
C LYS A 19 9.57 2.36 -10.69
N SER A 20 8.90 2.04 -9.59
CA SER A 20 7.92 2.92 -8.96
C SER A 20 8.10 3.02 -7.45
N SER A 21 9.33 2.77 -6.97
CA SER A 21 9.71 2.81 -5.55
C SER A 21 9.32 4.12 -4.87
N ASP A 22 9.42 5.25 -5.57
CA ASP A 22 9.18 6.57 -4.99
C ASP A 22 7.73 7.04 -5.17
N THR A 23 6.87 6.16 -5.71
CA THR A 23 5.44 6.44 -5.94
C THR A 23 4.59 5.29 -5.38
N TRP A 24 3.66 4.74 -6.17
CA TRP A 24 2.72 3.70 -5.77
C TRP A 24 3.35 2.30 -5.64
N GLY A 25 4.63 2.12 -5.98
CA GLY A 25 5.30 0.83 -5.99
C GLY A 25 5.25 0.08 -4.65
N PRO A 26 5.59 0.71 -3.51
CA PRO A 26 5.52 0.09 -2.19
C PRO A 26 4.12 -0.44 -1.84
N TYR A 27 3.06 0.21 -2.32
CA TYR A 27 1.68 -0.23 -2.07
C TYR A 27 1.38 -1.50 -2.87
N TRP A 28 1.85 -1.54 -4.13
CA TRP A 28 1.75 -2.74 -4.94
C TRP A 28 2.54 -3.90 -4.32
N ASP A 29 3.79 -3.66 -3.90
CA ASP A 29 4.63 -4.70 -3.28
C ASP A 29 4.01 -5.24 -1.97
N ALA A 30 3.39 -4.37 -1.16
CA ALA A 30 2.68 -4.76 0.06
C ALA A 30 1.45 -5.63 -0.23
N MET A 31 0.62 -5.26 -1.22
CA MET A 31 -0.57 -6.03 -1.60
C MET A 31 -0.21 -7.36 -2.30
N PHE A 32 0.91 -7.38 -3.01
CA PHE A 32 1.26 -8.42 -3.96
C PHE A 32 2.69 -8.94 -3.74
N PRO A 33 3.01 -9.51 -2.56
CA PRO A 33 4.34 -10.03 -2.28
C PRO A 33 4.71 -11.17 -3.25
N PRO A 34 6.01 -11.38 -3.53
CA PRO A 34 6.48 -12.42 -4.44
C PRO A 34 5.91 -13.80 -4.11
N ARG A 35 5.24 -14.42 -5.08
CA ARG A 35 4.64 -15.75 -4.90
C ARG A 35 4.51 -16.48 -6.24
N LEU A 36 4.30 -17.80 -6.17
CA LEU A 36 3.96 -18.59 -7.36
C LEU A 36 2.50 -18.36 -7.73
N VAL A 37 2.26 -17.95 -8.97
CA VAL A 37 0.94 -17.61 -9.51
C VAL A 37 0.73 -18.23 -10.88
N THR A 38 -0.53 -18.39 -11.26
CA THR A 38 -0.88 -18.70 -12.66
C THR A 38 -0.67 -17.46 -13.53
N SER A 39 -0.52 -17.63 -14.84
CA SER A 39 -0.40 -16.51 -15.78
C SER A 39 -1.59 -15.54 -15.73
N TRP A 40 -2.79 -16.05 -15.47
CA TRP A 40 -3.99 -15.22 -15.30
C TRP A 40 -3.90 -14.32 -14.07
N VAL A 41 -3.48 -14.88 -12.93
CA VAL A 41 -3.31 -14.11 -11.69
C VAL A 41 -2.21 -13.07 -11.86
N ASP A 42 -1.09 -13.44 -12.49
CA ASP A 42 0.00 -12.49 -12.77
C ASP A 42 -0.48 -11.32 -13.66
N TRP A 43 -1.26 -11.61 -14.70
CA TRP A 43 -1.87 -10.58 -15.54
C TRP A 43 -2.86 -9.69 -14.78
N LYS A 44 -3.67 -10.25 -13.86
CA LYS A 44 -4.58 -9.47 -13.00
C LYS A 44 -3.82 -8.55 -12.05
N MET A 45 -2.73 -9.03 -11.45
CA MET A 45 -1.86 -8.22 -10.58
C MET A 45 -1.22 -7.06 -11.37
N GLY A 46 -0.82 -7.30 -12.62
CA GLY A 46 -0.25 -6.30 -13.54
C GLY A 46 -1.25 -5.36 -14.22
N SER A 47 -2.56 -5.56 -14.02
CA SER A 47 -3.60 -4.70 -14.62
C SER A 47 -4.45 -4.06 -13.53
N THR A 48 -5.37 -4.83 -12.95
CA THR A 48 -6.25 -4.36 -11.89
C THR A 48 -5.46 -3.99 -10.64
N GLY A 49 -4.49 -4.82 -10.23
CA GLY A 49 -3.65 -4.57 -9.06
C GLY A 49 -2.85 -3.26 -9.15
N LEU A 50 -2.30 -2.95 -10.32
CA LEU A 50 -1.62 -1.66 -10.57
C LEU A 50 -2.55 -0.46 -10.39
N ASN A 51 -3.77 -0.55 -10.92
CA ASN A 51 -4.74 0.54 -10.81
C ASN A 51 -5.18 0.78 -9.36
N VAL A 52 -5.35 -0.28 -8.58
CA VAL A 52 -5.64 -0.22 -7.14
C VAL A 52 -4.51 0.50 -6.39
N ALA A 53 -3.26 0.06 -6.57
CA ALA A 53 -2.10 0.68 -5.91
C ALA A 53 -1.98 2.18 -6.22
N LYS A 54 -2.16 2.54 -7.50
CA LYS A 54 -2.14 3.94 -7.95
C LYS A 54 -3.24 4.79 -7.30
N ARG A 55 -4.45 4.25 -7.13
CA ARG A 55 -5.57 4.97 -6.50
C ARG A 55 -5.29 5.27 -5.04
N PHE A 56 -4.85 4.27 -4.28
CA PHE A 56 -4.50 4.47 -2.87
C PHE A 56 -3.33 5.44 -2.72
N TRP A 57 -2.29 5.34 -3.55
CA TRP A 57 -1.20 6.30 -3.56
C TRP A 57 -1.67 7.73 -3.85
N ALA A 58 -2.51 7.90 -4.87
CA ALA A 58 -3.05 9.22 -5.23
C ALA A 58 -3.86 9.83 -4.08
N GLN A 59 -4.68 9.03 -3.40
CA GLN A 59 -5.41 9.47 -2.21
C GLN A 59 -4.46 9.86 -1.08
N ARG A 60 -3.45 9.04 -0.79
CA ARG A 60 -2.44 9.35 0.23
C ARG A 60 -1.72 10.66 -0.07
N GLU A 61 -1.36 10.90 -1.32
CA GLU A 61 -0.72 12.16 -1.73
C GLU A 61 -1.64 13.37 -1.60
N TYR A 62 -2.94 13.21 -1.90
CA TYR A 62 -3.94 14.24 -1.65
C TYR A 62 -4.06 14.56 -0.15
N LEU A 63 -4.16 13.54 0.70
CA LEU A 63 -4.23 13.69 2.15
C LEU A 63 -2.94 14.29 2.73
N ARG A 64 -1.77 13.88 2.22
CA ARG A 64 -0.48 14.46 2.60
C ARG A 64 -0.46 15.96 2.33
N ARG A 65 -0.83 16.40 1.13
CA ARG A 65 -0.89 17.84 0.78
C ARG A 65 -1.87 18.61 1.67
N THR A 66 -2.99 17.98 2.03
CA THR A 66 -3.95 18.57 2.95
C THR A 66 -3.34 18.73 4.34
N TYR A 67 -2.63 17.72 4.84
CA TYR A 67 -1.92 17.78 6.11
C TYR A 67 -0.80 18.83 6.11
N GLU A 68 -0.02 18.91 5.03
CA GLU A 68 1.02 19.91 4.80
C GLU A 68 0.46 21.33 4.78
N SER A 69 -0.75 21.53 4.24
CA SER A 69 -1.40 22.85 4.25
C SER A 69 -1.72 23.38 5.65
N VAL A 70 -1.83 22.48 6.64
CA VAL A 70 -2.13 22.81 8.04
C VAL A 70 -0.87 22.88 8.90
N PHE A 71 0.06 21.94 8.73
CA PHE A 71 1.24 21.79 9.59
C PHE A 71 2.57 22.17 8.92
N GLY A 72 2.52 22.63 7.66
CA GLY A 72 3.69 22.97 6.85
C GLY A 72 4.27 21.79 6.08
N GLU A 73 5.16 22.07 5.12
CA GLU A 73 5.76 21.05 4.23
C GLU A 73 6.91 20.26 4.85
N VAL A 74 7.39 20.64 6.06
CA VAL A 74 8.56 20.04 6.71
C VAL A 74 8.13 18.92 7.66
N PRO A 75 8.31 17.63 7.32
CA PRO A 75 7.76 16.52 8.10
C PRO A 75 8.32 16.44 9.52
N GLU A 76 9.55 16.90 9.76
CA GLU A 76 10.17 16.90 11.09
C GLU A 76 9.50 17.85 12.08
N ARG A 77 8.69 18.79 11.56
CA ARG A 77 7.93 19.78 12.35
C ARG A 77 6.46 19.42 12.52
N TRP A 78 6.01 18.34 11.89
CA TRP A 78 4.65 17.87 12.07
C TRP A 78 4.41 17.40 13.52
N PRO A 79 3.17 17.49 14.04
CA PRO A 79 2.82 16.95 15.36
C PRO A 79 3.19 15.47 15.52
N SER A 80 3.05 14.70 14.44
CA SER A 80 3.56 13.34 14.31
C SER A 80 4.40 13.22 13.05
N ARG A 81 5.54 12.54 13.12
CA ARG A 81 6.38 12.24 11.96
C ARG A 81 5.78 11.15 11.07
N HIS A 82 4.90 10.33 11.63
CA HIS A 82 4.21 9.25 10.94
C HIS A 82 2.69 9.36 11.06
N PRO A 83 2.03 10.43 10.56
CA PRO A 83 0.58 10.57 10.67
C PRO A 83 -0.12 9.38 10.00
N GLY A 84 -0.91 8.65 10.78
CA GLY A 84 -1.68 7.51 10.32
C GLY A 84 -2.97 7.97 9.63
N VAL A 85 -3.30 7.38 8.50
CA VAL A 85 -4.53 7.65 7.75
C VAL A 85 -5.22 6.38 7.31
N VAL A 86 -6.50 6.52 6.99
CA VAL A 86 -7.29 5.47 6.33
C VAL A 86 -7.51 5.88 4.87
N LEU A 87 -7.31 4.93 3.97
CA LEU A 87 -7.49 5.07 2.54
C LEU A 87 -8.68 4.22 2.10
N ASP A 88 -9.69 4.87 1.51
CA ASP A 88 -10.97 4.30 1.08
C ASP A 88 -11.25 4.55 -0.42
N ALA A 89 -10.23 4.99 -1.19
CA ALA A 89 -10.38 5.31 -2.62
C ALA A 89 -10.74 4.10 -3.51
N VAL A 90 -10.73 2.89 -2.96
CA VAL A 90 -11.18 1.68 -3.65
C VAL A 90 -12.38 1.13 -2.88
N PRO A 91 -13.54 0.92 -3.54
CA PRO A 91 -14.73 0.44 -2.87
C PRO A 91 -14.53 -0.88 -2.12
N HIS A 92 -15.23 -1.01 -0.99
CA HIS A 92 -15.39 -2.22 -0.17
C HIS A 92 -14.22 -2.62 0.74
N ILE A 93 -13.05 -1.98 0.64
CA ILE A 93 -11.93 -2.25 1.55
C ILE A 93 -11.18 -0.95 1.86
N ASP A 94 -11.08 -0.66 3.15
CA ASP A 94 -10.32 0.47 3.68
C ASP A 94 -8.97 -0.02 4.18
N HIS A 95 -7.90 0.73 3.90
CA HIS A 95 -6.54 0.37 4.29
C HIS A 95 -5.90 1.43 5.17
N ALA A 96 -5.08 1.00 6.12
CA ALA A 96 -4.23 1.93 6.87
C ALA A 96 -2.99 2.33 6.04
N ALA A 97 -2.58 3.58 6.16
CA ALA A 97 -1.36 4.08 5.54
C ALA A 97 -0.71 5.21 6.35
N CYS A 98 0.46 5.66 5.92
CA CYS A 98 1.22 6.75 6.54
C CYS A 98 1.41 7.93 5.59
N LEU A 99 1.28 9.17 6.10
CA LEU A 99 1.59 10.40 5.35
C LEU A 99 3.07 10.78 5.39
N GLY A 100 3.82 10.31 6.41
CA GLY A 100 5.24 10.61 6.58
C GLY A 100 6.18 9.64 5.88
N CYS A 101 5.74 8.41 5.63
CA CYS A 101 6.52 7.40 4.90
C CYS A 101 5.63 6.57 3.97
N GLN A 102 6.21 5.59 3.28
CA GLN A 102 5.52 4.77 2.29
C GLN A 102 4.84 3.51 2.89
N TRP A 103 4.62 3.48 4.21
CA TRP A 103 3.92 2.36 4.84
C TRP A 103 2.47 2.27 4.38
N PHE A 104 2.03 1.03 4.16
CA PHE A 104 0.69 0.64 3.73
C PHE A 104 0.36 -0.73 4.31
N GLU A 105 -0.83 -0.87 4.86
CA GLU A 105 -1.30 -2.11 5.45
C GLU A 105 -2.16 -2.89 4.43
N PRO A 106 -1.75 -4.09 4.00
CA PRO A 106 -2.35 -4.75 2.84
C PRO A 106 -3.62 -5.56 3.11
N HIS A 107 -3.97 -5.84 4.37
CA HIS A 107 -5.10 -6.71 4.71
C HIS A 107 -6.43 -5.96 4.88
N GLY A 108 -6.38 -4.66 5.20
CA GLY A 108 -7.56 -3.83 5.43
C GLY A 108 -8.27 -4.16 6.75
N TRP A 109 -7.56 -4.74 7.70
CA TRP A 109 -8.12 -5.14 9.00
C TRP A 109 -8.00 -4.01 10.01
N ALA A 110 -9.14 -3.56 10.55
CA ALA A 110 -9.19 -2.50 11.55
C ALA A 110 -8.28 -1.29 11.20
N PRO A 111 -8.46 -0.66 10.02
CA PRO A 111 -7.49 0.29 9.46
C PRO A 111 -7.22 1.48 10.39
N LEU A 112 -8.23 1.98 11.11
CA LEU A 112 -8.05 3.02 12.13
C LEU A 112 -7.10 2.59 13.27
N LEU A 113 -7.21 1.34 13.73
CA LEU A 113 -6.36 0.82 14.79
C LEU A 113 -4.91 0.71 14.31
N TYR A 114 -4.69 0.17 13.11
CA TYR A 114 -3.35 0.00 12.56
C TYR A 114 -2.69 1.32 12.18
N ALA A 115 -3.43 2.27 11.62
CA ALA A 115 -2.95 3.63 11.38
C ALA A 115 -2.49 4.28 12.69
N ARG A 116 -3.32 4.19 13.75
CA ARG A 116 -2.98 4.72 15.07
C ARG A 116 -1.77 4.04 15.68
N ARG A 117 -1.65 2.71 15.58
CA ARG A 117 -0.49 1.97 16.09
C ARG A 117 0.79 2.39 15.38
N HIS A 118 0.78 2.46 14.06
CA HIS A 118 1.93 2.93 13.27
C HIS A 118 2.36 4.32 13.72
N GLU A 119 1.42 5.25 13.83
CA GLU A 119 1.66 6.62 14.28
C GLU A 119 2.24 6.69 15.70
N THR A 120 1.61 6.05 16.67
CA THR A 120 2.05 6.10 18.08
C THR A 120 3.36 5.36 18.35
N SER A 121 3.76 4.46 17.45
CA SER A 121 5.05 3.77 17.48
C SER A 121 6.16 4.51 16.74
N ASP A 122 5.91 5.75 16.31
CA ASP A 122 6.83 6.53 15.45
C ASP A 122 7.32 5.74 14.21
N GLY A 123 6.40 4.96 13.61
CA GLY A 123 6.67 4.19 12.40
C GLY A 123 7.35 2.84 12.59
N GLU A 124 7.60 2.38 13.82
CA GLU A 124 8.16 1.05 14.11
C GLU A 124 7.17 -0.09 13.80
N PHE A 125 5.89 0.08 14.14
CA PHE A 125 4.85 -0.91 13.85
C PHE A 125 4.57 -0.95 12.34
N ARG A 126 4.65 -2.13 11.71
CA ARG A 126 4.45 -2.28 10.25
C ARG A 126 3.33 -3.26 9.85
N GLY A 127 2.63 -3.85 10.82
CA GLY A 127 1.66 -4.93 10.60
C GLY A 127 2.08 -6.21 11.29
#